data_AF-A0A6I9YD09-F1
#
_entry.id   AF-A0A6I9YD09-F1
#
_cell.length_a   1.000
_cell.length_b   1.000
_cell.length_c   1.000
_cell.angle_alpha   90.00
_cell.angle_beta   90.00
_cell.angle_gamma   90.00
#
_symmetry.space_group_name_H-M   'P 1'
#
loop_
_entity.id
_entity.type
_entity.pdbx_description
1 polymer ?
#
loop_
_entity_poly.entity_id
_entity_poly.type
_entity_poly.pdbx_seq_one_letter_code
_entity_poly.pdbx_strand_id
1 'polypeptide(L)'
;MVYNIEPEGSNETSLPRKVEVDMARTMGVFLAQLRLLFGISSGPLPEGALLESPGNEGLTDWELDRLLWSRTVENVATVSTTLTSLAQLLDKISNIVIKDAVASEVYHAVESARQAMAELHLGHLDSAFQASKAAATSSERAFFDPSLLHLLYFPDDQKFAIYIPLFLPMAVPILLSLTKMVWERKQRQKEPTKMD
;
A
#
# COMPACT_ATOMS: atom_id res chain seq x y z
N MET A 1 -21.65 -19.68 -20.11
CA MET A 1 -22.18 -20.94 -20.65
C MET A 1 -23.59 -20.63 -21.17
N VAL A 2 -23.83 -20.79 -22.46
CA VAL A 2 -25.18 -20.66 -23.02
C VAL A 2 -25.80 -22.05 -22.99
N TYR A 3 -26.85 -22.25 -22.18
CA TYR A 3 -27.60 -23.50 -22.15
C TYR A 3 -28.51 -23.52 -23.38
N ASN A 4 -27.99 -24.08 -24.49
CA ASN A 4 -28.77 -24.21 -25.71
C ASN A 4 -29.84 -25.27 -25.50
N ILE A 5 -31.09 -24.82 -25.43
CA ILE A 5 -32.25 -25.70 -25.51
C ILE A 5 -32.33 -26.14 -26.97
N GLU A 6 -32.19 -27.44 -27.23
CA GLU A 6 -32.32 -27.95 -28.59
C GLU A 6 -33.72 -27.60 -29.15
N PRO A 7 -33.82 -27.21 -30.44
CA PRO A 7 -35.07 -26.79 -31.06
C PRO A 7 -35.96 -27.99 -31.45
N GLU A 8 -35.89 -29.10 -30.72
CA GLU A 8 -36.80 -30.23 -30.92
C GLU A 8 -38.22 -29.76 -30.53
N GLY A 9 -39.05 -29.54 -31.56
CA GLY A 9 -40.45 -29.12 -31.42
C GLY A 9 -40.75 -27.65 -31.69
N SER A 10 -40.25 -27.09 -32.80
CA SER A 10 -40.53 -25.70 -33.26
C SER A 10 -42.01 -25.37 -33.55
N ASN A 11 -42.94 -26.30 -33.36
CA ASN A 11 -44.32 -26.17 -33.85
C ASN A 11 -45.39 -26.08 -32.76
N GLU A 12 -45.05 -26.04 -31.46
CA GLU A 12 -46.05 -25.89 -30.39
C GLU A 12 -45.71 -24.75 -29.44
N THR A 13 -46.37 -23.61 -29.63
CA THR A 13 -46.31 -22.42 -28.77
C THR A 13 -47.19 -22.59 -27.52
N SER A 14 -46.89 -23.55 -26.66
CA SER A 14 -47.52 -23.66 -25.34
C SER A 14 -46.54 -23.18 -24.25
N LEU A 15 -46.79 -21.99 -23.73
CA LEU A 15 -46.10 -21.42 -22.58
C LEU A 15 -46.84 -21.82 -21.29
N PRO A 16 -46.15 -22.02 -20.13
CA PRO A 16 -44.70 -21.94 -19.92
C PRO A 16 -43.98 -23.29 -20.11
N ARG A 17 -42.82 -23.25 -20.78
CA ARG A 17 -41.94 -24.41 -21.00
C ARG A 17 -41.13 -24.70 -19.73
N LYS A 18 -41.30 -25.88 -19.14
CA LYS A 18 -40.44 -26.33 -18.03
C LYS A 18 -39.08 -26.71 -18.59
N VAL A 19 -38.03 -26.02 -18.15
CA VAL A 19 -36.63 -26.33 -18.48
C VAL A 19 -36.01 -26.95 -17.25
N GLU A 20 -35.59 -28.21 -17.35
CA GLU A 20 -34.76 -28.84 -16.33
C GLU A 20 -33.30 -28.50 -16.60
N VAL A 21 -32.70 -27.75 -15.67
CA VAL A 21 -31.28 -27.40 -15.71
C VAL A 21 -30.52 -28.45 -14.92
N ASP A 22 -29.51 -29.05 -15.53
CA ASP A 22 -28.56 -29.91 -14.82
C ASP A 22 -27.66 -29.04 -13.92
N MET A 23 -28.12 -28.88 -12.67
CA MET A 23 -27.43 -28.11 -11.65
C MET A 23 -26.06 -28.69 -11.30
N ALA A 24 -25.84 -30.01 -11.44
CA ALA A 24 -24.55 -30.61 -11.15
C ALA A 24 -23.50 -30.16 -12.18
N ARG A 25 -23.86 -30.17 -13.46
CA ARG A 25 -22.99 -29.67 -14.54
C ARG A 25 -22.72 -28.17 -14.41
N THR A 26 -23.76 -27.36 -14.13
CA THR A 26 -23.58 -25.92 -13.94
C THR A 26 -22.70 -25.61 -12.74
N MET A 27 -22.89 -26.31 -11.62
CA MET A 27 -22.09 -26.13 -10.42
C MET A 27 -20.62 -26.52 -10.64
N GLY A 28 -20.35 -27.56 -11.44
CA GLY A 28 -18.98 -27.93 -11.81
C GLY A 28 -18.22 -26.80 -12.50
N VAL A 29 -18.88 -26.07 -13.41
CA VAL A 29 -18.28 -24.89 -14.07
C VAL A 29 -18.08 -23.75 -13.09
N PHE A 30 -19.07 -23.48 -12.24
CA PHE A 30 -18.96 -22.43 -11.22
C PHE A 30 -17.80 -22.71 -10.26
N LEU A 31 -17.65 -23.94 -9.80
CA LEU A 31 -16.54 -24.36 -8.95
C LEU A 31 -15.19 -24.20 -9.66
N ALA A 32 -15.09 -24.55 -10.93
CA ALA A 32 -13.87 -24.32 -11.71
C ALA A 32 -13.52 -22.83 -11.80
N GLN A 33 -14.51 -21.97 -12.04
CA GLN A 33 -14.31 -20.51 -12.07
C GLN A 33 -13.96 -19.93 -10.69
N LEU A 34 -14.58 -20.43 -9.63
CA LEU A 34 -14.31 -20.04 -8.26
C LEU A 34 -12.87 -20.41 -7.86
N ARG A 35 -12.42 -21.61 -8.23
CA ARG A 35 -11.04 -22.06 -8.01
C ARG A 35 -10.04 -21.13 -8.72
N LEU A 36 -10.32 -20.76 -9.98
CA LEU A 36 -9.49 -19.80 -10.71
C LEU A 36 -9.44 -18.42 -10.02
N LEU A 37 -10.58 -17.92 -9.54
CA LEU A 37 -10.65 -16.64 -8.83
C LEU A 37 -9.83 -16.65 -7.53
N PHE A 38 -9.82 -17.77 -6.81
CA PHE A 38 -8.99 -17.94 -5.62
C PHE A 38 -7.50 -18.13 -5.92
N GLY A 39 -7.12 -18.29 -7.20
CA GLY A 39 -5.74 -18.52 -7.62
C GLY A 39 -5.34 -20.00 -7.61
N ILE A 40 -6.30 -20.91 -7.41
CA ILE A 40 -6.07 -22.36 -7.46
C ILE A 40 -5.99 -22.76 -8.93
N SER A 41 -4.77 -22.76 -9.47
CA SER A 41 -4.51 -23.23 -10.83
C SER A 41 -3.90 -24.63 -10.77
N SER A 42 -4.60 -25.61 -11.34
CA SER A 42 -4.03 -26.91 -11.67
C SER A 42 -2.91 -26.69 -12.71
N GLY A 43 -1.66 -26.67 -12.25
CA GLY A 43 -0.49 -26.60 -13.12
C GLY A 43 -0.31 -27.91 -13.89
N PRO A 44 0.57 -27.94 -14.91
CA PRO A 44 0.93 -29.20 -15.56
C PRO A 44 1.51 -30.14 -14.50
N LEU A 45 0.88 -31.29 -14.35
CA LEU A 45 1.37 -32.34 -13.47
C LEU A 45 2.65 -32.93 -14.05
N PRO A 46 3.63 -33.29 -13.21
CA PRO A 46 4.76 -34.08 -13.64
C PRO A 46 4.27 -35.36 -14.34
N GLU A 47 4.91 -35.76 -15.44
CA GLU A 47 4.56 -37.00 -16.13
C GLU A 47 4.63 -38.18 -15.16
N GLY A 48 3.50 -38.89 -14.98
CA GLY A 48 3.39 -40.03 -14.06
C GLY A 48 2.89 -39.68 -12.65
N ALA A 49 2.60 -38.40 -12.34
CA ALA A 49 1.96 -38.04 -11.08
C ALA A 49 0.47 -38.40 -11.09
N LEU A 50 0.05 -39.26 -10.16
CA LEU A 50 -1.37 -39.54 -9.89
C LEU A 50 -1.85 -38.55 -8.84
N LEU A 51 -2.80 -37.68 -9.21
CA LEU A 51 -3.51 -36.85 -8.25
C LEU A 51 -4.61 -37.66 -7.59
N GLU A 52 -4.59 -37.68 -6.26
CA GLU A 52 -5.76 -38.12 -5.51
C GLU A 52 -6.88 -37.10 -5.70
N SER A 53 -8.09 -37.61 -5.95
CA SER A 53 -9.28 -36.75 -6.00
C SER A 53 -9.49 -36.17 -4.60
N PRO A 54 -9.83 -34.87 -4.44
CA PRO A 54 -10.12 -34.25 -3.15
C PRO A 54 -11.22 -34.95 -2.32
N GLY A 55 -11.89 -35.96 -2.88
CA GLY A 55 -12.97 -36.68 -2.21
C GLY A 55 -14.13 -35.73 -1.91
N ASN A 56 -14.46 -35.59 -0.63
CA ASN A 56 -15.50 -34.68 -0.14
C ASN A 56 -14.93 -33.34 0.37
N GLU A 57 -13.60 -33.17 0.33
CA GLU A 57 -12.91 -31.96 0.73
C GLU A 57 -12.81 -31.02 -0.46
N GLY A 58 -13.04 -29.72 -0.25
CA GLY A 58 -13.10 -28.74 -1.34
C GLY A 58 -11.75 -28.42 -1.99
N LEU A 59 -10.65 -28.73 -1.29
CA LEU A 59 -9.28 -28.39 -1.67
C LEU A 59 -8.32 -29.49 -1.20
N THR A 60 -7.29 -29.77 -2.01
CA THR A 60 -6.22 -30.71 -1.65
C THR A 60 -5.09 -30.01 -0.88
N ASP A 61 -4.34 -30.76 -0.07
CA ASP A 61 -3.24 -30.20 0.76
C ASP A 61 -2.18 -29.46 -0.08
N TRP A 62 -1.78 -30.01 -1.22
CA TRP A 62 -0.79 -29.35 -2.09
C TRP A 62 -1.33 -28.07 -2.74
N GLU A 63 -2.64 -28.00 -3.02
CA GLU A 63 -3.28 -26.78 -3.50
C GLU A 63 -3.25 -25.71 -2.40
N LEU A 64 -3.50 -26.11 -1.14
CA LEU A 64 -3.42 -25.22 0.00
C LEU A 64 -1.98 -24.70 0.20
N ASP A 65 -0.99 -25.59 0.19
CA ASP A 65 0.42 -25.23 0.33
C ASP A 65 0.86 -24.23 -0.74
N ARG A 66 0.46 -24.49 -2.00
CA ARG A 66 0.76 -23.57 -3.11
C ARG A 66 0.09 -22.23 -2.95
N LEU A 67 -1.15 -22.18 -2.47
CA LEU A 67 -1.84 -20.94 -2.17
C LEU A 67 -1.13 -20.16 -1.06
N LEU A 68 -0.78 -20.81 0.05
CA LEU A 68 -0.07 -20.18 1.17
C LEU A 68 1.26 -19.59 0.70
N TRP A 69 2.01 -20.34 -0.11
CA TRP A 69 3.27 -19.87 -0.70
C TRP A 69 3.05 -18.65 -1.61
N SER A 70 2.12 -18.73 -2.58
CA SER A 70 1.85 -17.62 -3.52
C SER A 70 1.43 -16.35 -2.77
N ARG A 71 0.51 -16.49 -1.81
CA ARG A 71 0.02 -15.36 -1.01
C ARG A 71 1.10 -14.76 -0.13
N THR A 72 1.97 -15.58 0.44
CA THR A 72 3.11 -15.10 1.23
C THR A 72 4.04 -14.23 0.37
N VAL A 73 4.38 -14.70 -0.83
CA VAL A 73 5.23 -13.96 -1.77
C VAL A 73 4.57 -12.66 -2.23
N GLU A 74 3.28 -12.71 -2.60
CA GLU A 74 2.49 -11.54 -2.99
C GLU A 74 2.42 -10.49 -1.87
N ASN A 75 2.14 -10.92 -0.64
CA ASN A 75 2.09 -10.04 0.54
C ASN A 75 3.44 -9.36 0.77
N VAL A 76 4.53 -10.12 0.74
CA VAL A 76 5.88 -9.57 0.94
C VAL A 76 6.25 -8.57 -0.17
N ALA A 77 5.91 -8.87 -1.42
CA ALA A 77 6.11 -7.93 -2.53
C ALA A 77 5.29 -6.65 -2.33
N THR A 78 4.03 -6.79 -1.90
CA THR A 78 3.13 -5.67 -1.61
C THR A 78 3.67 -4.80 -0.48
N VAL A 79 4.12 -5.39 0.63
CA VAL A 79 4.77 -4.67 1.75
C VAL A 79 5.98 -3.88 1.25
N SER A 80 6.84 -4.50 0.44
CA SER A 80 8.02 -3.85 -0.12
C SER A 80 7.64 -2.61 -0.96
N THR A 81 6.64 -2.75 -1.84
CA THR A 81 6.12 -1.63 -2.63
C THR A 81 5.51 -0.54 -1.74
N THR A 82 4.67 -0.90 -0.77
CA THR A 82 4.01 0.05 0.15
C THR A 82 5.02 0.84 0.97
N LEU A 83 6.02 0.18 1.56
CA LEU A 83 7.06 0.85 2.33
C LEU A 83 7.97 1.72 1.45
N THR A 84 8.24 1.29 0.22
CA THR A 84 8.98 2.10 -0.76
C THR A 84 8.19 3.36 -1.12
N SER A 85 6.88 3.23 -1.38
CA SER A 85 6.01 4.37 -1.63
C SER A 85 5.91 5.31 -0.42
N LEU A 86 5.88 4.78 0.80
CA LEU A 86 5.93 5.57 2.03
C LEU A 86 7.23 6.39 2.10
N ALA A 87 8.38 5.76 1.87
CA ALA A 87 9.67 6.44 1.87
C ALA A 87 9.73 7.57 0.82
N GLN A 88 9.21 7.31 -0.39
CA GLN A 88 9.12 8.33 -1.45
C GLN A 88 8.19 9.49 -1.08
N LEU A 89 7.10 9.23 -0.37
CA LEU A 89 6.18 10.27 0.09
C LEU A 89 6.86 11.18 1.13
N LEU A 90 7.57 10.57 2.08
CA LEU A 90 8.30 11.28 3.14
C LEU A 90 9.44 12.14 2.57
N ASP A 91 10.13 11.66 1.53
CA ASP A 91 11.19 12.42 0.86
C ASP A 91 10.64 13.65 0.11
N LYS A 92 9.49 13.52 -0.55
CA LYS A 92 8.85 14.63 -1.28
C LYS A 92 8.22 15.67 -0.37
N ILE A 93 7.73 15.28 0.81
CA ILE A 93 7.03 16.16 1.74
C ILE A 93 7.88 16.27 3.02
N SER A 94 8.95 17.06 2.92
CA SER A 94 9.99 17.20 3.95
C SER A 94 9.50 17.69 5.33
N ASN A 95 8.25 18.17 5.44
CA ASN A 95 7.66 18.66 6.70
C ASN A 95 6.67 17.67 7.35
N ILE A 96 6.67 16.39 6.97
CA ILE A 96 5.88 15.36 7.65
C ILE A 96 6.54 15.01 9.00
N VAL A 97 5.78 15.16 10.09
CA VAL A 97 6.16 14.69 11.43
C VAL A 97 5.69 13.26 11.58
N ILE A 98 6.63 12.32 11.67
CA ILE A 98 6.33 10.90 11.89
C ILE A 98 6.04 10.70 13.39
N LYS A 99 4.83 10.26 13.71
CA LYS A 99 4.47 9.87 15.08
C LYS A 99 5.08 8.52 15.44
N ASP A 100 5.37 8.29 16.73
CA ASP A 100 5.92 7.03 17.24
C ASP A 100 5.06 5.81 16.86
N ALA A 101 3.73 5.97 16.82
CA ALA A 101 2.82 4.91 16.40
C ALA A 101 3.07 4.47 14.94
N VAL A 102 3.26 5.43 14.02
CA VAL A 102 3.54 5.14 12.61
C VAL A 102 4.92 4.50 12.48
N ALA A 103 5.93 5.03 13.19
CA ALA A 103 7.26 4.45 13.21
C ALA A 103 7.24 2.99 13.69
N SER A 104 6.51 2.70 14.78
CA SER A 104 6.35 1.35 15.32
C SER A 104 5.70 0.41 14.32
N GLU A 105 4.65 0.82 13.61
CA GLU A 105 4.01 0.02 12.57
C GLU A 105 4.95 -0.27 11.39
N VAL A 106 5.79 0.70 10.99
CA VAL A 106 6.82 0.46 9.95
C VAL A 106 7.86 -0.56 10.44
N TYR A 107 8.36 -0.45 11.67
CA TYR A 107 9.29 -1.43 12.22
C TYR A 107 8.66 -2.82 12.32
N HIS A 108 7.41 -2.92 12.78
CA HIS A 108 6.67 -4.19 12.82
C HIS A 108 6.45 -4.78 11.42
N ALA A 109 6.15 -3.95 10.42
CA ALA A 109 5.99 -4.41 9.05
C ALA A 109 7.28 -5.01 8.49
N VAL A 110 8.42 -4.34 8.70
CA VAL A 110 9.74 -4.82 8.25
C VAL A 110 10.13 -6.11 8.97
N GLU A 111 10.00 -6.16 10.29
CA GLU A 111 10.37 -7.34 11.07
C GLU A 111 9.50 -8.55 10.70
N SER A 112 8.18 -8.35 10.60
CA SER A 112 7.25 -9.42 10.21
C SER A 112 7.50 -9.90 8.78
N ALA A 113 7.87 -9.01 7.85
CA ALA A 113 8.25 -9.40 6.49
C ALA A 113 9.54 -10.23 6.47
N ARG A 114 10.53 -9.87 7.29
CA ARG A 114 11.76 -10.67 7.46
C ARG A 114 11.47 -12.04 8.05
N GLN A 115 10.62 -12.10 9.08
CA GLN A 115 10.18 -13.35 9.67
C GLN A 115 9.45 -14.22 8.64
N ALA A 116 8.56 -13.64 7.84
CA ALA A 116 7.87 -14.35 6.78
C ALA A 116 8.84 -14.99 5.78
N MET A 117 9.87 -14.25 5.34
CA MET A 117 10.91 -14.78 4.46
C MET A 117 11.73 -15.90 5.12
N ALA A 118 12.03 -15.79 6.41
CA ALA A 118 12.79 -16.81 7.16
C ALA A 118 11.99 -18.11 7.30
N GLU A 119 10.71 -18.02 7.70
CA GLU A 119 9.82 -19.18 7.81
C GLU A 119 9.57 -19.83 6.43
N LEU A 120 9.45 -19.02 5.37
CA LEU A 120 9.33 -19.52 4.01
C LEU A 120 10.57 -20.31 3.57
N HIS A 121 11.76 -19.87 3.99
CA HIS A 121 13.02 -20.59 3.72
C HIS A 121 13.11 -21.92 4.48
N LEU A 122 12.54 -21.99 5.69
CA LEU A 122 12.44 -23.22 6.49
C LEU A 122 11.33 -24.16 6.02
N GLY A 123 10.44 -23.72 5.13
CA GLY A 123 9.30 -24.49 4.63
C GLY A 123 8.07 -24.45 5.53
N HIS A 124 8.04 -23.59 6.55
CA HIS A 124 6.89 -23.43 7.44
C HIS A 124 5.84 -22.48 6.84
N LEU A 125 5.03 -23.00 5.90
CA LEU A 125 4.10 -22.19 5.11
C LEU A 125 3.04 -21.45 5.93
N ASP A 126 2.44 -22.07 6.93
CA ASP A 126 1.46 -21.41 7.81
C ASP A 126 2.06 -20.23 8.57
N SER A 127 3.21 -20.44 9.22
CA SER A 127 3.92 -19.40 9.95
C SER A 127 4.35 -18.26 9.04
N ALA A 128 4.89 -18.60 7.85
CA ALA A 128 5.29 -17.63 6.84
C ALA A 128 4.09 -16.78 6.37
N PHE A 129 2.95 -17.41 6.13
CA PHE A 129 1.73 -16.73 5.73
C PHE A 129 1.22 -15.78 6.82
N GLN A 130 1.13 -16.23 8.07
CA GLN A 130 0.69 -15.37 9.18
C GLN A 130 1.61 -14.16 9.37
N ALA A 131 2.93 -14.37 9.31
CA ALA A 131 3.91 -13.29 9.39
C ALA A 131 3.78 -12.31 8.21
N SER A 132 3.58 -12.81 6.98
CA SER A 132 3.39 -11.95 5.80
C SER A 132 2.11 -11.11 5.88
N LYS A 133 1.04 -11.69 6.43
CA LYS A 133 -0.23 -11.00 6.64
C LYS A 133 -0.11 -9.90 7.70
N ALA A 134 0.61 -10.18 8.79
CA ALA A 134 0.92 -9.18 9.81
C ALA A 134 1.74 -8.04 9.21
N ALA A 135 2.75 -8.36 8.39
CA ALA A 135 3.56 -7.38 7.68
C ALA A 135 2.73 -6.47 6.77
N ALA A 136 1.86 -7.07 5.94
CA ALA A 136 0.96 -6.33 5.04
C ALA A 136 0.06 -5.37 5.83
N THR A 137 -0.60 -5.89 6.87
CA THR A 137 -1.52 -5.11 7.72
C THR A 137 -0.81 -3.93 8.38
N SER A 138 0.37 -4.13 8.96
CA SER A 138 1.15 -3.04 9.58
C SER A 138 1.67 -2.04 8.56
N SER A 139 2.09 -2.49 7.37
CA SER A 139 2.55 -1.58 6.31
C SER A 139 1.43 -0.66 5.80
N GLU A 140 0.22 -1.20 5.65
CA GLU A 140 -0.96 -0.43 5.24
C GLU A 140 -1.41 0.51 6.34
N ARG A 141 -1.43 0.06 7.61
CA ARG A 141 -1.74 0.92 8.77
C ARG A 141 -0.79 2.10 8.86
N ALA A 142 0.51 1.88 8.65
CA ALA A 142 1.49 2.96 8.61
C ALA A 142 1.24 3.90 7.43
N PHE A 143 1.05 3.38 6.22
CA PHE A 143 0.89 4.19 5.01
C PHE A 143 -0.38 5.04 5.01
N PHE A 144 -1.48 4.50 5.53
CA PHE A 144 -2.79 5.18 5.58
C PHE A 144 -3.07 5.87 6.92
N ASP A 145 -2.06 6.05 7.79
CA ASP A 145 -2.26 6.74 9.05
C ASP A 145 -2.70 8.21 8.82
N PRO A 146 -3.80 8.67 9.44
CA PRO A 146 -4.33 10.03 9.24
C PRO A 146 -3.32 11.14 9.54
N SER A 147 -2.34 10.91 10.42
CA SER A 147 -1.34 11.91 10.77
C SER A 147 -0.36 12.23 9.65
N LEU A 148 -0.14 11.30 8.70
CA LEU A 148 0.70 11.53 7.52
C LEU A 148 0.04 12.51 6.54
N LEU A 149 -1.30 12.55 6.50
CA LEU A 149 -2.07 13.43 5.61
C LEU A 149 -2.46 14.77 6.25
N HIS A 150 -2.45 14.87 7.58
CA HIS A 150 -2.95 16.04 8.30
C HIS A 150 -1.98 17.25 8.32
N LEU A 151 -0.72 17.07 7.91
CA LEU A 151 0.30 18.14 7.94
C LEU A 151 0.39 18.96 6.65
N LEU A 152 -0.51 18.77 5.69
CA LEU A 152 -0.72 19.71 4.58
C LEU A 152 -1.28 21.07 5.05
N TYR A 153 -1.65 21.22 6.32
CA TYR A 153 -2.23 22.46 6.83
C TYR A 153 -1.12 23.48 7.18
N PHE A 154 -0.91 24.37 6.21
CA PHE A 154 0.03 25.50 6.13
C PHE A 154 1.42 25.21 5.57
N PRO A 155 1.52 25.11 4.23
CA PRO A 155 2.77 25.35 3.51
C PRO A 155 3.42 26.65 4.02
N ASP A 156 4.74 26.67 4.18
CA ASP A 156 5.43 27.87 4.66
C ASP A 156 5.18 29.08 3.74
N ASP A 157 4.91 28.85 2.45
CA ASP A 157 4.48 29.87 1.49
C ASP A 157 3.20 30.61 1.93
N GLN A 158 2.26 29.92 2.58
CA GLN A 158 1.04 30.56 3.11
C GLN A 158 1.33 31.36 4.38
N LYS A 159 2.29 30.92 5.21
CA LYS A 159 2.79 31.72 6.35
C LYS A 159 3.46 32.99 5.84
N PHE A 160 4.31 32.89 4.81
CA PHE A 160 4.95 34.05 4.20
C PHE A 160 3.94 34.99 3.55
N ALA A 161 2.90 34.48 2.88
CA ALA A 161 1.85 35.31 2.30
C ALA A 161 1.06 36.12 3.35
N ILE A 162 0.91 35.61 4.58
CA ILE A 162 0.25 36.32 5.69
C ILE A 162 1.23 37.27 6.39
N TYR A 163 2.46 36.82 6.66
CA TYR A 163 3.41 37.56 7.49
C TYR A 163 4.22 38.61 6.72
N ILE A 164 4.53 38.42 5.45
CA ILE A 164 5.28 39.40 4.66
C ILE A 164 4.52 40.73 4.57
N PRO A 165 3.23 40.80 4.17
CA PRO A 165 2.52 42.07 4.11
C PRO A 165 2.39 42.77 5.47
N LEU A 166 2.32 42.01 6.56
CA LEU A 166 2.14 42.54 7.91
C LEU A 166 3.46 43.07 8.52
N PHE A 167 4.56 42.33 8.36
CA PHE A 167 5.83 42.63 9.03
C PHE A 167 6.84 43.37 8.14
N LEU A 168 6.77 43.24 6.82
CA LEU A 168 7.67 43.95 5.89
C LEU A 168 7.63 45.48 6.04
N PRO A 169 6.45 46.13 6.19
CA PRO A 169 6.38 47.58 6.37
C PRO A 169 7.07 48.08 7.65
N MET A 170 7.08 47.26 8.71
CA MET A 170 7.76 47.58 9.97
C MET A 170 9.26 47.27 9.93
N ALA A 171 9.65 46.18 9.25
CA ALA A 171 11.04 45.74 9.18
C ALA A 171 11.93 46.70 8.36
N VAL A 172 11.40 47.27 7.27
CA VAL A 172 12.14 48.19 6.38
C VAL A 172 12.70 49.42 7.10
N PRO A 173 11.91 50.23 7.83
CA PRO A 173 12.43 51.42 8.51
C PRO A 173 13.40 51.09 9.65
N ILE A 174 13.21 49.96 10.34
CA ILE A 174 14.11 49.50 11.40
C ILE A 174 15.48 49.14 10.82
N LEU A 175 15.53 48.38 9.73
CA LEU A 175 16.77 48.01 9.04
C LEU A 175 17.50 49.23 8.45
N LEU A 176 16.77 50.16 7.85
CA LEU A 176 17.33 51.44 7.35
C LEU A 176 17.95 52.26 8.49
N SER A 177 17.29 52.31 9.65
CA SER A 177 17.79 53.02 10.82
C SER A 177 19.06 52.38 11.39
N LEU A 178 19.08 51.05 11.49
CA LEU A 178 20.26 50.29 11.95
C LEU A 178 21.46 50.45 11.01
N THR A 179 21.25 50.32 9.71
CA THR A 179 22.33 50.45 8.71
C THR A 179 22.92 51.86 8.70
N LYS A 180 22.09 52.90 8.77
CA LYS A 180 22.55 54.29 8.90
C LYS A 180 23.41 54.50 10.15
N MET A 181 22.96 54.00 11.30
CA MET A 181 23.67 54.14 12.58
C MET A 181 25.02 53.41 12.58
N VAL A 182 25.11 52.25 11.93
CA VAL A 182 26.38 51.53 11.75
C VAL A 182 27.32 52.30 10.81
N TRP A 183 26.79 52.88 9.74
CA TRP A 183 27.61 53.62 8.78
C TRP A 183 28.19 54.90 9.39
N GLU A 184 27.39 55.62 10.16
CA GLU A 184 27.81 56.80 10.92
C GLU A 184 28.88 56.45 11.97
N ARG A 185 28.72 55.33 12.70
CA ARG A 185 29.75 54.84 13.62
C ARG A 185 31.06 54.49 12.91
N LYS A 186 30.98 53.88 11.72
CA LYS A 186 32.15 53.48 10.93
C LYS A 186 32.85 54.68 10.29
N GLN A 187 32.12 55.74 9.92
CA GLN A 187 32.70 57.01 9.47
C GLN A 187 33.35 57.78 10.62
N ARG A 188 32.71 57.83 11.80
CA ARG A 188 33.30 58.45 13.00
C ARG A 188 34.57 57.77 13.49
N GLN A 189 34.72 56.46 13.28
CA GLN A 189 35.98 55.74 13.55
C GLN A 189 37.07 55.96 12.49
N LYS A 190 36.73 56.51 11.31
CA LYS A 190 37.67 56.75 10.20
C LYS A 190 38.17 58.19 10.12
N GLU A 191 37.61 59.11 10.90
CA GLU A 191 38.23 60.42 11.13
C GLU A 191 39.23 60.25 12.27
N PRO A 192 40.55 60.10 12.00
CA PRO A 192 41.53 60.24 13.07
C PRO A 192 41.44 61.68 13.55
N THR A 193 41.18 61.82 14.84
CA THR A 193 41.30 63.05 15.61
C THR A 193 42.57 63.79 15.19
N LYS A 194 42.44 64.80 14.31
CA LYS A 194 43.43 65.86 14.20
C LYS A 194 43.26 66.70 15.46
N MET A 195 44.07 66.39 16.47
CA MET A 195 44.36 67.31 17.57
C MET A 195 45.64 68.05 17.20
N ASP A 196 45.53 69.38 17.26
CA ASP A 196 46.62 70.35 17.27
C ASP A 196 47.63 70.08 18.41
#